data_AF-A0A3B3ZK05-F1
#
_entry.id   AF-A0A3B3ZK05-F1
#
_cell.length_a   1.000
_cell.length_b   1.000
_cell.length_c   1.000
_cell.angle_alpha   90.00
_cell.angle_beta   90.00
_cell.angle_gamma   90.00
#
_symmetry.space_group_name_H-M   'P 1'
#
loop_
_entity.id
_entity.type
_entity.pdbx_description
1 polymer ?
#
loop_
_entity_poly.entity_id
_entity_poly.type
_entity_poly.pdbx_seq_one_letter_code
_entity_poly.pdbx_strand_id
1 'polypeptide(L)'
;MPEHPEFDRAGKKTGLQVWRVENFDLVPVPENLYGGFYTGDAYLILNTIKQRSGALQYDLHFWLGMYTTRTKDTCRRICLIFYCLKFRLGIITVICALT
;
A
#
# COMPACT_ATOMS: atom_id res chain seq x y z
N MET A 1 -1.20 2.39 -15.75
CA MET A 1 -2.31 3.18 -15.22
C MET A 1 -1.72 4.47 -14.68
N PRO A 2 -1.69 5.54 -15.48
CA PRO A 2 -1.24 6.83 -14.98
C PRO A 2 -2.44 7.53 -14.35
N GLU A 3 -2.22 8.22 -13.23
CA GLU A 3 -3.19 9.11 -12.54
C GLU A 3 -4.27 8.39 -11.71
N HIS A 4 -3.84 7.77 -10.61
CA HIS A 4 -4.73 7.50 -9.48
C HIS A 4 -4.49 8.56 -8.39
N PRO A 5 -5.52 9.27 -7.90
CA PRO A 5 -5.37 10.40 -6.98
C PRO A 5 -4.65 10.02 -5.67
N GLU A 6 -4.84 8.79 -5.20
CA GLU A 6 -4.14 8.31 -3.99
C GLU A 6 -2.63 8.16 -4.20
N PHE A 7 -2.16 7.91 -5.43
CA PHE A 7 -0.73 7.90 -5.69
C PHE A 7 -0.12 9.28 -5.51
N ASP A 8 -0.85 10.35 -5.82
CA ASP A 8 -0.35 11.72 -5.64
C ASP A 8 -0.30 12.13 -4.18
N ARG A 9 -1.05 11.44 -3.31
CA ARG A 9 -1.08 11.68 -1.87
C ARG A 9 -0.13 10.77 -1.10
N ALA A 10 0.20 9.61 -1.65
CA ALA A 10 1.11 8.65 -1.03
C ALA A 10 2.48 9.28 -0.75
N GLY A 11 2.98 9.13 0.48
CA GLY A 11 4.33 9.53 0.87
C GLY A 11 4.55 11.03 1.08
N LYS A 12 3.55 11.89 0.84
CA LYS A 12 3.70 13.35 1.03
C LYS A 12 3.66 13.79 2.50
N LYS A 13 2.95 13.06 3.35
CA LYS A 13 2.80 13.33 4.78
C LYS A 13 3.45 12.20 5.57
N THR A 14 4.16 12.56 6.63
CA THR A 14 4.69 11.59 7.59
C THR A 14 3.57 10.88 8.33
N GLY A 15 3.71 9.59 8.55
CA GLY A 15 2.72 8.75 9.22
C GLY A 15 2.32 7.54 8.40
N LEU A 16 1.28 6.86 8.89
CA LEU A 16 0.76 5.63 8.31
C LEU A 16 -0.39 5.94 7.35
N GLN A 17 -0.28 5.44 6.12
CA GLN A 17 -1.35 5.44 5.14
C GLN A 17 -1.74 4.00 4.83
N VAL A 18 -3.01 3.67 4.99
CA VAL A 18 -3.54 2.34 4.69
C VAL A 18 -4.58 2.47 3.60
N TRP A 19 -4.49 1.62 2.58
CA TRP A 19 -5.47 1.51 1.52
C TRP A 19 -6.01 0.09 1.47
N ARG A 20 -7.30 -0.03 1.17
CA ARG A 20 -7.95 -1.29 0.82
C ARG A 20 -8.08 -1.36 -0.69
N VAL A 21 -7.82 -2.53 -1.25
CA VAL A 21 -7.99 -2.78 -2.68
C VAL A 21 -9.39 -3.31 -2.92
N GLU A 22 -10.25 -2.49 -3.52
CA GLU A 22 -11.64 -2.86 -3.87
C GLU A 22 -11.89 -2.61 -5.34
N ASN A 23 -12.50 -3.57 -6.04
CA ASN A 23 -12.88 -3.42 -7.45
C ASN A 23 -11.75 -2.90 -8.36
N PHE A 24 -10.51 -3.34 -8.11
CA PHE A 24 -9.29 -2.91 -8.81
C PHE A 24 -8.84 -1.47 -8.54
N ASP A 25 -9.34 -0.84 -7.49
CA ASP A 25 -9.04 0.53 -7.09
C ASP A 25 -8.47 0.62 -5.67
N LEU A 26 -7.76 1.71 -5.36
CA LEU A 26 -7.18 1.96 -4.03
C LEU A 26 -8.07 2.89 -3.23
N VAL A 27 -8.75 2.33 -2.24
CA VAL A 27 -9.63 3.09 -1.36
C VAL A 27 -8.90 3.37 -0.04
N PRO A 28 -8.75 4.64 0.38
CA PRO A 28 -8.11 4.95 1.66
C PRO A 28 -8.95 4.41 2.81
N VAL A 29 -8.30 3.72 3.74
CA VAL A 29 -8.94 3.27 4.98
C VAL A 29 -8.95 4.44 5.96
N PRO A 30 -10.07 4.75 6.61
CA PRO A 30 -10.11 5.75 7.66
C PRO A 30 -9.22 5.38 8.86
N GLU A 31 -8.55 6.36 9.46
CA GLU A 31 -7.57 6.13 10.56
C GLU A 31 -8.17 5.41 11.77
N ASN A 32 -9.47 5.57 12.03
CA ASN A 32 -10.19 4.87 13.11
C ASN A 32 -10.35 3.35 12.88
N LEU A 33 -10.13 2.88 11.65
CA LEU A 33 -10.21 1.47 11.25
C LEU A 33 -8.83 0.86 11.02
N TYR A 34 -7.74 1.59 11.30
CA TYR A 34 -6.40 1.04 11.23
C TYR A 34 -6.24 -0.14 12.20
N GLY A 35 -5.76 -1.27 11.67
CA GLY A 35 -5.64 -2.52 12.42
C GLY A 35 -6.80 -3.50 12.24
N GLY A 36 -7.94 -3.05 11.70
CA GLY A 36 -9.06 -3.92 11.32
C GLY A 36 -8.87 -4.46 9.90
N PHE A 37 -8.20 -5.60 9.76
CA PHE A 37 -7.99 -6.24 8.45
C PHE A 37 -9.01 -7.37 8.21
N TYR A 38 -9.88 -7.18 7.21
CA TYR A 38 -10.85 -8.21 6.81
C TYR A 38 -10.17 -9.30 5.97
N THR A 39 -10.32 -10.56 6.36
CA THR A 39 -9.69 -11.73 5.70
C THR A 39 -10.14 -11.98 4.26
N GLY A 40 -11.20 -11.31 3.79
CA GLY A 40 -11.66 -11.33 2.40
C GLY A 40 -11.03 -10.26 1.50
N ASP A 41 -10.26 -9.33 2.07
CA ASP A 41 -9.78 -8.14 1.36
C ASP A 41 -8.25 -8.10 1.30
N ALA A 42 -7.72 -7.25 0.41
CA ALA A 42 -6.30 -6.97 0.33
C ALA A 42 -6.04 -5.52 0.73
N TYR A 43 -4.94 -5.30 1.43
CA TYR A 43 -4.56 -4.00 1.96
C TYR A 43 -3.13 -3.65 1.56
N LEU A 44 -2.90 -2.36 1.38
CA LEU A 44 -1.60 -1.77 1.16
C LEU A 44 -1.32 -0.78 2.28
N ILE A 45 -0.13 -0.86 2.87
CA ILE A 45 0.28 -0.04 4.00
C ILE A 45 1.56 0.68 3.61
N LEU A 46 1.56 2.00 3.65
CA LEU A 46 2.75 2.84 3.50
C LEU A 46 3.01 3.57 4.81
N ASN A 47 4.17 3.33 5.39
CA ASN A 47 4.66 4.10 6.52
C ASN A 47 5.71 5.10 6.03
N THR A 48 5.44 6.39 6.23
CA THR A 48 6.35 7.47 5.85
C THR A 48 7.02 8.04 7.09
N ILE A 49 8.30 7.77 7.25
CA ILE A 49 9.10 8.17 8.40
C ILE A 49 10.03 9.31 8.00
N LYS A 50 9.99 10.43 8.73
CA LYS A 50 10.97 11.50 8.57
C LYS A 50 12.24 11.16 9.35
N GLN A 51 13.34 10.93 8.65
CA GLN A 51 14.62 10.68 9.30
C GLN A 51 15.22 11.97 9.87
N ARG A 52 16.15 11.81 10.82
CA ARG A 52 16.91 12.93 11.42
C ARG A 52 17.71 13.73 10.38
N SER A 53 18.10 13.10 9.28
CA SER A 53 18.78 13.73 8.15
C SER A 53 17.89 14.67 7.32
N GLY A 54 16.57 14.70 7.59
CA GLY A 54 15.59 15.43 6.79
C GLY A 54 15.05 14.64 5.60
N ALA A 55 15.64 13.50 5.27
CA ALA A 55 15.13 12.58 4.24
C ALA A 55 13.85 11.86 4.71
N LEU A 56 13.00 11.49 3.75
CA LEU A 56 11.84 10.63 3.99
C LEU A 56 12.23 9.17 3.70
N GLN A 57 11.98 8.30 4.67
CA GLN A 57 12.01 6.85 4.51
C GLN A 57 10.59 6.35 4.31
N TYR A 58 10.45 5.39 3.42
CA TYR A 58 9.18 4.78 3.08
C TYR A 58 9.26 3.27 3.31
N ASP A 59 8.42 2.75 4.18
CA ASP A 59 8.24 1.31 4.37
C ASP A 59 6.89 0.92 3.77
N LEU A 60 6.92 0.18 2.66
CA LEU A 60 5.73 -0.25 1.94
C LEU A 60 5.50 -1.74 2.18
N HIS A 61 4.32 -2.06 2.71
CA HIS A 61 3.87 -3.41 3.02
C HIS A 61 2.54 -3.67 2.34
N PHE A 62 2.24 -4.93 2.07
CA PHE A 62 0.93 -5.35 1.63
C PHE A 62 0.47 -6.53 2.46
N TRP A 63 -0.84 -6.64 2.64
CA TRP A 63 -1.48 -7.75 3.32
C TRP A 63 -2.53 -8.35 2.41
N LEU A 64 -2.52 -9.68 2.29
CA LEU A 64 -3.48 -10.44 1.49
C LEU A 64 -4.30 -11.30 2.41
N GLY A 65 -5.61 -11.03 2.49
CA GLY A 65 -6.52 -11.88 3.25
C GLY A 65 -6.60 -13.29 2.67
N MET A 66 -6.72 -14.29 3.54
CA MET A 66 -6.78 -15.71 3.18
C MET A 66 -7.94 -16.05 2.22
N TYR A 67 -9.05 -15.31 2.32
CA TYR A 67 -10.27 -15.51 1.52
C TYR A 67 -10.45 -14.43 0.45
N THR A 68 -9.44 -13.61 0.20
CA THR A 68 -9.45 -12.74 -0.98
C THR A 68 -9.74 -13.58 -2.20
N THR A 69 -10.63 -13.10 -3.08
CA THR A 69 -10.82 -13.70 -4.40
C THR A 69 -9.49 -13.69 -5.12
N ARG A 70 -8.75 -14.80 -4.98
CA ARG A 70 -7.37 -15.01 -5.39
C ARG A 70 -7.31 -15.27 -6.89
N THR A 71 -8.00 -14.41 -7.63
CA THR A 71 -7.97 -14.42 -9.08
C THR A 71 -6.59 -13.96 -9.53
N LYS A 72 -6.15 -14.46 -10.68
CA LYS A 72 -4.87 -14.06 -11.27
C LYS A 72 -4.82 -12.54 -11.49
N ASP A 73 -5.96 -11.92 -11.73
CA ASP A 73 -6.08 -10.49 -12.01
C ASP A 73 -5.95 -9.64 -10.74
N THR A 74 -6.55 -10.05 -9.63
CA THR A 74 -6.37 -9.38 -8.32
C THR A 74 -4.90 -9.39 -7.89
N CYS A 75 -4.24 -10.55 -7.94
CA CYS A 75 -2.82 -10.66 -7.59
C CYS A 75 -1.94 -9.78 -8.49
N ARG A 76 -2.16 -9.81 -9.81
CA ARG A 76 -1.43 -8.97 -10.78
C ARG A 76 -1.61 -7.49 -10.49
N ARG A 77 -2.81 -7.06 -10.12
CA ARG A 77 -3.11 -5.66 -9.87
C ARG A 77 -2.47 -5.15 -8.59
N ILE A 78 -2.55 -5.92 -7.50
CA ILE A 78 -1.88 -5.58 -6.23
C ILE A 78 -0.37 -5.51 -6.46
N CYS A 79 0.19 -6.47 -7.19
CA CYS A 79 1.61 -6.47 -7.54
C CYS A 79 1.98 -5.23 -8.37
N LEU A 80 1.18 -4.89 -9.38
CA LEU A 80 1.39 -3.70 -10.21
C LEU A 80 1.32 -2.41 -9.38
N ILE A 81 0.30 -2.26 -8.54
CA ILE A 81 0.13 -1.12 -7.64
C ILE A 81 1.34 -0.97 -6.72
N PHE A 82 1.77 -2.08 -6.11
CA PHE A 82 2.93 -2.10 -5.22
C PHE A 82 4.20 -1.66 -5.94
N TYR A 83 4.47 -2.22 -7.13
CA TYR A 83 5.64 -1.84 -7.93
C TYR A 83 5.58 -0.39 -8.42
N CYS A 84 4.39 0.10 -8.81
CA CYS A 84 4.21 1.49 -9.20
C CYS A 84 4.50 2.45 -8.05
N LEU A 85 3.99 2.17 -6.85
CA LEU A 85 4.28 2.98 -5.65
C LEU A 85 5.75 2.88 -5.24
N LYS A 86 6.34 1.69 -5.31
CA LYS A 86 7.76 1.47 -5.03
C LYS A 86 8.65 2.29 -5.98
N PHE A 87 8.36 2.26 -7.28
CA PHE A 87 9.09 3.03 -8.29
C PHE A 87 8.90 4.54 -8.09
N ARG A 88 7.66 4.99 -7.84
CA ARG A 88 7.33 6.41 -7.66
C ARG A 88 7.98 7.03 -6.42
N LEU A 89 7.97 6.31 -5.31
CA LEU A 89 8.54 6.77 -4.03
C LEU A 89 10.05 6.50 -3.94
N GLY A 90 10.67 5.90 -4.97
CA GLY A 90 12.10 5.59 -4.98
C GLY A 90 12.50 4.58 -3.89
N ILE A 91 11.59 3.69 -3.50
CA ILE A 91 11.79 2.76 -2.38
C ILE A 91 12.70 1.62 -2.84
N ILE A 92 13.94 1.58 -2.33
CA ILE A 92 14.92 0.54 -2.68
C ILE A 92 14.61 -0.77 -1.93
N THR A 93 14.21 -0.67 -0.66
CA THR A 93 13.91 -1.82 0.22
C THR A 93 12.58 -2.48 -0.12
N VAL A 94 12.57 -3.78 -0.45
CA VAL A 94 11.35 -4.61 -0.41
C VAL A 94 11.40 -5.32 0.94
N ILE A 95 10.56 -4.94 1.89
CA ILE A 95 10.34 -5.82 3.04
C ILE A 95 9.35 -6.88 2.57
N CYS A 96 9.89 -8.10 2.49
CA CYS A 96 9.25 -9.31 2.02
C CYS A 96 7.89 -9.53 2.70
N ALA A 97 6.96 -10.12 1.97
CA ALA A 97 5.67 -10.58 2.48
C ALA A 97 5.90 -11.47 3.71
N LEU A 98 5.38 -11.08 4.87
CA LEU A 98 5.29 -11.97 6.02
C LEU A 98 4.17 -12.98 5.71
N THR A 99 4.56 -14.12 5.14
CA THR A 99 3.86 -15.40 5.36
C THR A 99 4.26 -15.96 6.70
#